data_AF-A0A444UUL7-F1
#
_entry.id   AF-A0A444UUL7-F1
#
_cell.length_a   1.000
_cell.length_b   1.000
_cell.length_c   1.000
_cell.angle_alpha   90.00
_cell.angle_beta   90.00
_cell.angle_gamma   90.00
#
_symmetry.space_group_name_H-M   'P 1'
#
loop_
_entity.id
_entity.type
_entity.pdbx_description
1 polymer ?
#
loop_
_entity_poly.entity_id
_entity_poly.type
_entity_poly.pdbx_seq_one_letter_code
_entity_poly.pdbx_strand_id
1 'polypeptide(L)'
;MRRRDPEGGGVKERERGGARRTDSASTSLSAFRNPAGPAPEGKLPVFLFPHELTFFADDQSSHKQVLTLYNPYSFILKFKILCTAPARFTVLDSEGHVKPSSCIDM
;
A
#
# COMPACT_ATOMS: atom_id res chain seq x y z
N MET A 1 -33.07 -36.16 -48.82
CA MET A 1 -33.21 -36.61 -47.41
C MET A 1 -31.82 -36.62 -46.79
N ARG A 2 -31.55 -35.73 -45.83
CA ARG A 2 -30.37 -35.56 -44.95
C ARG A 2 -30.21 -34.07 -44.63
N ARG A 3 -30.90 -33.57 -43.59
CA ARG A 3 -30.60 -32.29 -42.94
C ARG A 3 -29.76 -32.60 -41.69
N ARG A 4 -28.59 -31.98 -41.62
CA ARG A 4 -27.68 -31.73 -40.47
C ARG A 4 -27.52 -30.20 -40.48
N ASP A 5 -27.42 -29.42 -39.42
CA ASP A 5 -27.34 -29.57 -37.96
C ASP A 5 -27.81 -28.19 -37.38
N PRO A 6 -27.83 -27.95 -36.05
CA PRO A 6 -28.71 -26.96 -35.40
C PRO A 6 -28.09 -25.55 -35.26
N GLU A 7 -28.91 -24.49 -35.37
CA GLU A 7 -28.58 -23.13 -34.93
C GLU A 7 -29.41 -22.83 -33.66
N GLY A 8 -28.77 -22.54 -32.53
CA GLY A 8 -28.50 -21.16 -32.06
C GLY A 8 -29.65 -20.74 -31.14
N GLY A 9 -29.47 -20.51 -29.83
CA GLY A 9 -28.49 -19.63 -29.21
C GLY A 9 -29.26 -18.65 -28.32
N GLY A 10 -29.83 -19.12 -27.21
CA GLY A 10 -30.57 -18.30 -26.25
C GLY A 10 -29.71 -17.95 -25.04
N VAL A 11 -28.83 -16.96 -25.18
CA VAL A 11 -28.03 -16.42 -24.07
C VAL A 11 -28.93 -15.51 -23.24
N LYS A 12 -29.42 -15.99 -22.09
CA LYS A 12 -30.10 -15.15 -21.11
C LYS A 12 -29.09 -14.48 -20.18
N GLU A 13 -29.10 -13.15 -20.30
CA GLU A 13 -29.02 -12.17 -19.22
C GLU A 13 -27.70 -12.01 -18.47
N ARG A 14 -27.02 -10.91 -18.83
CA ARG A 14 -25.88 -10.32 -18.12
C ARG A 14 -26.40 -9.54 -16.93
N GLU A 15 -26.27 -10.06 -15.72
CA GLU A 15 -26.30 -9.23 -14.52
C GLU A 15 -24.96 -8.47 -14.40
N ARG A 16 -24.98 -7.21 -14.84
CA ARG A 16 -24.00 -6.21 -14.43
C ARG A 16 -24.28 -5.85 -12.98
N GLY A 17 -23.51 -6.43 -12.08
CA GLY A 17 -23.57 -6.12 -10.65
C GLY A 17 -22.20 -6.23 -9.98
N GLY A 18 -21.14 -5.83 -10.66
CA GLY A 18 -19.81 -5.72 -10.08
C GLY A 18 -19.78 -4.57 -9.06
N ALA A 19 -20.26 -4.82 -7.85
CA ALA A 19 -19.98 -3.99 -6.70
C ALA A 19 -18.45 -3.99 -6.53
N ARG A 20 -17.80 -2.92 -7.00
CA ARG A 20 -16.43 -2.60 -6.62
C ARG A 20 -16.45 -2.47 -5.11
N ARG A 21 -16.06 -3.55 -4.44
CA ARG A 21 -15.57 -3.52 -3.07
C ARG A 21 -14.41 -2.53 -3.08
N THR A 22 -14.73 -1.29 -2.77
CA THR A 22 -13.74 -0.41 -2.16
C THR A 22 -13.55 -1.00 -0.79
N ASP A 23 -12.69 -2.02 -0.70
CA ASP A 23 -12.12 -2.43 0.56
C ASP A 23 -11.22 -1.27 1.00
N SER A 24 -11.85 -0.19 1.47
CA SER A 24 -11.23 0.72 2.42
C SER A 24 -10.97 -0.14 3.64
N ALA A 25 -9.82 -0.81 3.63
CA ALA A 25 -9.32 -1.55 4.76
C ALA A 25 -9.03 -0.54 5.86
N SER A 26 -10.08 -0.15 6.59
CA SER A 26 -9.96 0.29 7.97
C SER A 26 -9.50 -0.93 8.75
N THR A 27 -8.21 -1.25 8.62
CA THR A 27 -7.61 -2.32 9.41
C THR A 27 -7.81 -1.95 10.86
N SER A 28 -8.68 -2.70 11.54
CA SER A 28 -9.15 -2.35 12.87
C SER A 28 -7.94 -2.21 13.80
N LEU A 29 -7.85 -1.09 14.51
CA LEU A 29 -6.80 -0.83 15.51
C LEU A 29 -6.71 -1.94 16.57
N SER A 30 -7.79 -2.72 16.75
CA SER A 30 -7.85 -3.87 17.65
C SER A 30 -7.04 -5.09 17.20
N ALA A 31 -6.63 -5.18 15.94
CA ALA A 31 -5.95 -6.37 15.41
C ALA A 31 -4.44 -6.42 15.73
N PHE A 32 -3.83 -5.27 16.04
CA PHE A 32 -2.38 -5.17 16.25
C PHE A 32 -2.05 -4.91 17.71
N ARG A 33 -2.12 -5.97 18.51
CA ARG A 33 -1.68 -5.94 19.90
C ARG A 33 -0.15 -5.97 19.93
N ASN A 34 0.45 -5.01 20.62
CA ASN A 34 1.90 -4.86 20.66
C ASN A 34 2.54 -5.97 21.52
N PRO A 35 3.35 -6.88 20.95
CA PRO A 35 3.82 -8.06 21.67
C PRO A 35 4.79 -7.73 22.80
N ALA A 36 5.52 -6.62 22.72
CA ALA A 36 6.50 -6.19 23.71
C ALA A 36 5.95 -5.22 24.78
N GLY A 37 4.63 -4.99 24.80
CA GLY A 37 4.01 -3.99 25.69
C GLY A 37 3.86 -2.61 25.05
N PRO A 38 3.48 -1.58 25.83
CA PRO A 38 3.28 -0.23 25.32
C PRO A 38 4.58 0.32 24.73
N ALA A 39 4.48 0.93 23.55
CA ALA A 39 5.61 1.57 22.91
C ALA A 39 6.06 2.79 23.73
N PRO A 40 7.37 3.12 23.77
CA PRO A 40 7.85 4.36 24.34
C PRO A 40 7.18 5.57 23.67
N GLU A 41 6.82 6.58 24.46
CA GLU A 41 6.32 7.84 23.91
C GLU A 41 7.47 8.72 23.43
N GLY A 42 7.30 9.35 22.26
CA GLY A 42 8.26 10.29 21.69
C GLY A 42 8.69 9.95 20.27
N LYS A 43 9.69 10.69 19.78
CA LYS A 43 10.29 10.47 18.45
C LYS A 43 11.36 9.39 18.58
N LEU A 44 11.22 8.32 17.81
CA LEU A 44 12.14 7.19 17.79
C LEU A 44 12.97 7.21 16.51
N PRO A 45 14.30 7.01 16.58
CA PRO A 45 15.10 6.84 15.37
C PRO A 45 14.73 5.54 14.65
N VAL A 46 14.71 5.58 13.33
CA VAL A 46 14.46 4.42 12.46
C VAL A 46 15.47 4.42 11.32
N PHE A 47 15.56 3.31 10.59
CA PHE A 47 16.41 3.24 9.42
C PHE A 47 15.58 3.48 8.15
N LEU A 48 16.13 4.30 7.26
CA LEU A 48 15.54 4.63 5.97
C LEU A 48 16.52 4.26 4.86
N PHE A 49 16.00 3.73 3.76
CA PHE A 49 16.78 3.44 2.57
C PHE A 49 15.96 3.70 1.30
N PRO A 50 16.49 4.39 0.29
CA PRO A 50 17.77 5.08 0.28
C PRO A 50 17.74 6.36 1.13
N HIS A 51 18.92 6.88 1.51
CA HIS A 51 19.02 8.15 2.26
C HIS A 51 18.72 9.38 1.38
N GLU A 52 18.76 9.23 0.07
CA GLU A 52 18.49 10.27 -0.92
C GLU A 52 17.70 9.69 -2.10
N LEU A 53 16.78 10.49 -2.65
CA LEU A 53 15.98 10.14 -3.82
C LEU A 53 16.36 11.08 -4.97
N THR A 54 16.69 10.52 -6.13
CA THR A 54 17.09 11.28 -7.32
C THR A 54 16.04 11.13 -8.42
N PHE A 55 15.65 12.25 -9.02
CA PHE A 55 14.65 12.31 -10.09
C PHE A 55 15.23 13.10 -11.28
N PHE A 56 15.14 12.55 -12.48
CA PHE A 56 15.64 13.15 -13.70
C PHE A 56 14.45 13.53 -14.61
N ALA A 57 14.37 14.79 -15.01
CA ALA A 57 13.23 15.31 -15.78
C ALA A 57 12.98 14.56 -17.10
N ASP A 58 14.04 14.10 -17.75
CA ASP A 58 13.99 13.43 -19.05
C ASP A 58 13.89 11.90 -18.93
N ASP A 59 13.95 11.35 -17.71
CA ASP A 59 13.82 9.91 -17.46
C ASP A 59 12.62 9.64 -16.55
N GLN A 60 11.48 9.36 -17.19
CA GLN A 60 10.22 9.05 -16.52
C GLN A 60 10.31 7.82 -15.61
N SER A 61 11.26 6.90 -15.82
CA SER A 61 11.44 5.74 -14.95
C SER A 61 11.96 6.14 -13.57
N SER A 62 12.71 7.24 -13.48
CA SER A 62 13.20 7.79 -12.21
C SER A 62 12.11 8.46 -11.37
N HIS A 63 10.99 8.91 -11.98
CA HIS A 63 9.92 9.66 -11.29
C HIS A 63 9.19 8.87 -10.19
N LYS A 64 9.32 7.55 -10.19
CA LYS A 64 8.86 6.69 -9.10
C LYS A 64 10.08 6.10 -8.42
N GLN A 65 10.19 6.33 -7.12
CA GLN A 65 11.25 5.78 -6.30
C GLN A 65 10.62 5.11 -5.08
N VAL A 66 11.25 4.05 -4.59
CA VAL A 66 10.82 3.34 -3.38
C VAL A 66 11.67 3.83 -2.21
N LEU A 67 11.01 4.20 -1.12
CA LEU A 67 11.64 4.41 0.17
C LEU A 67 11.25 3.27 1.11
N THR A 68 12.22 2.67 1.77
CA THR A 68 12.03 1.59 2.73
C THR A 68 12.27 2.12 4.14
N LEU A 69 11.30 1.95 5.04
CA LEU A 69 11.43 2.24 6.46
C LEU A 69 11.54 0.93 7.24
N TYR A 70 12.64 0.75 7.95
CA TYR A 70 12.87 -0.40 8.82
C TYR A 70 12.67 -0.06 10.30
N ASN A 71 11.88 -0.88 10.97
CA ASN A 71 11.65 -0.85 12.40
C ASN A 71 12.62 -1.82 13.11
N PRO A 72 13.66 -1.33 13.80
CA PRO A 72 14.60 -2.18 14.54
C PRO A 72 14.06 -2.66 15.89
N TYR A 73 12.87 -2.19 16.31
CA TYR A 73 12.35 -2.44 17.65
C TYR A 73 11.52 -3.73 17.74
N SER A 74 11.30 -4.17 18.98
CA SER A 74 10.44 -5.31 19.34
C SER A 74 8.94 -4.95 19.45
N PHE A 75 8.59 -3.68 19.16
CA PHE A 75 7.24 -3.17 19.23
C PHE A 75 6.82 -2.51 17.90
N ILE A 76 5.50 -2.41 17.69
CA ILE A 76 4.92 -1.77 16.51
C ILE A 76 5.19 -0.26 16.57
N LEU A 77 5.68 0.29 15.48
CA LEU A 77 5.81 1.74 15.30
C LEU A 77 4.60 2.29 14.56
N LYS A 78 4.12 3.46 14.98
CA LYS A 78 3.25 4.31 14.15
C LYS A 78 4.13 5.37 13.49
N PHE A 79 3.97 5.59 12.19
CA PHE A 79 4.75 6.56 11.45
C PHE A 79 3.86 7.52 10.66
N LYS A 80 4.43 8.68 10.33
CA LYS A 80 3.89 9.66 9.39
C LYS A 80 5.02 10.36 8.69
N ILE A 81 4.92 10.49 7.38
CA ILE A 81 5.89 11.13 6.52
C ILE A 81 5.36 12.48 6.08
N LEU A 82 6.23 13.47 6.14
CA LEU A 82 5.93 14.84 5.77
C LEU A 82 6.72 15.19 4.52
N CYS A 83 6.04 15.81 3.56
CA CYS A 83 6.65 16.33 2.34
C CYS A 83 6.60 17.86 2.35
N THR A 84 7.72 18.50 2.03
CA THR A 84 7.83 19.97 1.97
C THR A 84 7.33 20.56 0.64
N ALA A 85 7.11 19.73 -0.37
CA ALA A 85 6.62 20.14 -1.69
C ALA A 85 5.50 19.22 -2.21
N PRO A 86 4.34 19.16 -1.53
CA PRO A 86 3.26 18.21 -1.84
C PRO A 86 2.60 18.42 -3.21
N ALA A 87 2.78 19.59 -3.85
CA ALA A 87 2.34 19.82 -5.22
C ALA A 87 3.23 19.12 -6.27
N ARG A 88 4.43 18.67 -5.87
CA ARG A 88 5.44 18.06 -6.74
C ARG A 88 5.67 16.59 -6.46
N PHE A 89 5.47 16.16 -5.21
CA PHE A 89 5.70 14.78 -4.78
C PHE A 89 4.47 14.22 -4.09
N THR A 90 4.07 13.03 -4.50
CA THR A 90 3.05 12.22 -3.84
C THR A 90 3.74 11.08 -3.12
N VAL A 91 3.50 10.94 -1.82
CA VAL A 91 3.98 9.81 -1.01
C VAL A 91 2.82 8.84 -0.82
N LEU A 92 2.96 7.62 -1.33
CA LEU A 92 1.99 6.55 -1.10
C LEU A 92 2.14 6.04 0.34
N ASP A 93 1.04 5.67 0.97
CA ASP A 93 1.02 5.13 2.34
C ASP A 93 1.84 5.97 3.35
N SER A 94 1.72 7.30 3.23
CA SER A 94 2.50 8.28 4.00
C SER A 94 2.31 8.21 5.52
N GLU A 95 1.32 7.47 6.01
CA GLU A 95 1.13 7.17 7.42
C GLU A 95 0.66 5.74 7.62
N GLY A 96 1.05 5.12 8.73
CA GLY A 96 0.74 3.72 8.97
C GLY A 96 1.44 3.14 10.18
N HIS A 97 1.53 1.81 10.20
CA HIS A 97 2.20 1.05 11.24
C HIS A 97 3.23 0.09 10.65
N VAL A 98 4.37 -0.08 11.34
CA VAL A 98 5.41 -1.04 10.96
C VAL A 98 5.60 -2.04 12.09
N LYS A 99 5.51 -3.33 11.75
CA LYS A 99 5.66 -4.43 12.70
C LYS A 99 7.07 -4.46 13.29
N PRO A 100 7.26 -5.09 14.47
CA PRO A 100 8.58 -5.32 15.03
C PRO A 100 9.53 -5.98 14.03
N SER A 101 10.78 -5.54 14.00
CA SER A 101 11.85 -6.15 13.17
C SER A 101 11.46 -6.33 11.69
N SER A 102 10.68 -5.40 11.15
CA SER A 102 10.10 -5.48 9.80
C SER A 102 10.28 -4.16 9.06
N CYS A 103 10.04 -4.18 7.75
CA CYS A 103 10.12 -3.02 6.89
C CYS A 103 8.80 -2.77 6.15
N ILE A 104 8.63 -1.53 5.71
CA ILE A 104 7.57 -1.14 4.79
C ILE A 104 8.20 -0.34 3.65
N ASP A 105 7.72 -0.61 2.44
CA ASP A 105 8.06 0.13 1.23
C ASP A 105 6.92 1.09 0.89
N MET A 106 7.27 2.23 0.33
CA MET A 106 6.39 3.37 0.02
C MET A 106 6.88 4.10 -1.23
#